data_AF-A0A4Q6E9E8-F1
#
_entry.id   AF-A0A4Q6E9E8-F1
#
_cell.length_a   1.000
_cell.length_b   1.000
_cell.length_c   1.000
_cell.angle_alpha   90.00
_cell.angle_beta   90.00
_cell.angle_gamma   90.00
#
_symmetry.space_group_name_H-M   'P 1'
#
loop_
_entity.id
_entity.type
_entity.pdbx_description
1 polymer ?
#
loop_
_entity_poly.entity_id
_entity_poly.type
_entity_poly.pdbx_seq_one_letter_code
_entity_poly.pdbx_strand_id
1 'polypeptide(L)'
;MKVTLDLDALLKAGKITSAERAHLLALSSASEAKHFANILKVFGILAVMAGVYALAPSLFNAAFQSLEAALGLPGFFLLVAVACFTAGLRFQSGFLMALSALFLPAAFLTIDHAKHTIKMISASRWALLTLQLELMVLCGVASGLAFRFAALKEKRFERPLIIFARVSLICALAAASLPLSDALVDGLLGVGIVLGVGGWGAWKGDRFVVNTAASFGAILFFFYYLKIFGYGGVSLIGAGMFGFAMGWLLLRYRRNQSS
;
A
#
# COMPACT_ATOMS: atom_id res chain seq x y z
N MET A 1 6.75 -23.04 -16.54
CA MET A 1 7.64 -22.48 -17.60
C MET A 1 7.12 -21.07 -17.98
N LYS A 2 7.75 -19.93 -17.59
CA LYS A 2 7.44 -18.65 -18.31
C LYS A 2 8.15 -18.78 -19.63
N VAL A 3 7.38 -18.73 -20.70
CA VAL A 3 7.88 -18.27 -21.99
C VAL A 3 7.94 -16.75 -21.87
N THR A 4 9.11 -16.21 -21.51
CA THR A 4 9.39 -14.79 -21.72
C THR A 4 9.49 -14.61 -23.22
N LEU A 5 8.42 -14.08 -23.82
CA LEU A 5 8.40 -13.72 -25.24
C LEU A 5 9.31 -12.51 -25.40
N ASP A 6 10.53 -12.76 -25.88
CA ASP A 6 11.40 -11.71 -26.38
C ASP A 6 10.80 -11.18 -27.68
N LEU A 7 10.04 -10.09 -27.57
CA LEU A 7 9.33 -9.48 -28.69
C LEU A 7 10.30 -9.01 -29.79
N ASP A 8 11.55 -8.70 -29.44
CA ASP A 8 12.55 -8.25 -30.40
C ASP A 8 13.13 -9.44 -31.17
N ALA A 9 13.37 -10.55 -30.47
CA ALA A 9 13.74 -11.81 -31.12
C ALA A 9 12.62 -12.33 -32.05
N LEU A 10 11.35 -12.24 -31.63
CA LEU A 10 10.22 -12.65 -32.47
C LEU A 10 10.02 -11.75 -33.69
N LEU A 11 10.23 -10.44 -33.54
CA LEU A 11 10.19 -9.50 -34.65
C LEU A 11 11.33 -9.77 -35.64
N LYS A 12 12.56 -9.93 -35.15
CA LYS A 12 13.73 -10.29 -35.99
C LYS A 12 13.55 -11.63 -36.70
N ALA A 13 12.90 -12.60 -36.05
CA ALA A 13 12.57 -13.89 -36.64
C ALA A 13 11.37 -13.85 -37.60
N GLY A 14 10.75 -12.68 -37.81
CA GLY A 14 9.56 -12.54 -38.67
C GLY A 14 8.32 -13.27 -38.14
N LYS A 15 8.30 -13.68 -36.87
CA LYS A 15 7.18 -14.40 -36.25
C LYS A 15 6.03 -13.50 -35.82
N ILE A 16 6.32 -12.21 -35.64
CA ILE A 16 5.33 -11.18 -35.36
C ILE A 16 5.68 -9.94 -36.20
N THR A 17 4.67 -9.16 -36.52
CA THR A 17 4.82 -7.87 -37.20
C THR A 17 5.17 -6.75 -36.21
N SER A 18 5.68 -5.62 -36.72
CA SER A 18 5.91 -4.41 -35.89
C SER A 18 4.62 -3.91 -35.23
N ALA A 19 3.47 -4.08 -35.90
CA ALA A 19 2.16 -3.71 -35.38
C ALA A 19 1.73 -4.62 -34.20
N GLU A 20 1.94 -5.94 -34.32
CA GLU A 20 1.67 -6.88 -33.23
C GLU A 20 2.60 -6.66 -32.04
N ARG A 21 3.88 -6.38 -32.28
CA ARG A 21 4.82 -6.00 -31.20
C ARG A 21 4.33 -4.77 -30.45
N ALA A 22 3.91 -3.71 -31.16
CA ALA A 22 3.36 -2.51 -30.56
C ALA A 22 2.10 -2.83 -29.74
N HIS A 23 1.22 -3.69 -30.25
CA HIS A 23 0.02 -4.12 -29.54
C HIS A 23 0.33 -4.91 -28.26
N LEU A 24 1.27 -5.86 -28.31
CA LEU A 24 1.69 -6.66 -27.16
C LEU A 24 2.40 -5.80 -26.08
N LEU A 25 3.21 -4.82 -26.49
CA LEU A 25 3.79 -3.82 -25.58
C LEU A 25 2.72 -2.93 -24.94
N ALA A 26 1.70 -2.53 -25.70
CA ALA A 26 0.56 -1.79 -25.16
C ALA A 26 -0.20 -2.62 -24.11
N LEU A 27 -0.39 -3.93 -24.34
CA LEU A 27 -1.05 -4.84 -23.39
C LEU A 27 -0.25 -5.05 -22.10
N SER A 28 1.08 -5.17 -22.18
CA SER A 28 1.91 -5.35 -20.98
C SER A 28 1.91 -4.11 -20.10
N SER A 29 2.10 -2.93 -20.71
CA SER A 29 2.12 -1.64 -20.00
C SER A 29 0.75 -1.25 -19.42
N ALA A 30 -0.33 -1.79 -19.98
CA ALA A 30 -1.69 -1.59 -19.49
C ALA A 30 -1.98 -2.28 -18.14
N SER A 31 -1.20 -3.29 -17.77
CA SER A 31 -1.44 -4.15 -16.60
C SER A 31 -0.87 -3.56 -15.31
N GLU A 32 0.25 -2.83 -15.36
CA GLU A 32 0.95 -2.35 -14.17
C GLU A 32 0.26 -1.13 -13.54
N ALA A 33 -0.17 -0.16 -14.36
CA ALA A 33 -0.83 1.06 -13.87
C ALA A 33 -2.23 0.80 -13.28
N LYS A 34 -2.94 -0.24 -13.74
CA LYS A 34 -4.21 -0.66 -13.11
C LYS A 34 -3.99 -1.11 -11.67
N HIS A 35 -2.81 -1.61 -11.35
CA HIS A 35 -2.52 -2.18 -10.05
C HIS A 35 -2.48 -1.11 -8.96
N PHE A 36 -1.75 -0.02 -9.19
CA PHE A 36 -1.65 1.08 -8.23
C PHE A 36 -2.95 1.85 -8.04
N ALA A 37 -3.69 2.10 -9.12
CA ALA A 37 -5.02 2.69 -9.03
C ALA A 37 -5.99 1.83 -8.20
N ASN A 38 -5.90 0.51 -8.33
CA ASN A 38 -6.72 -0.40 -7.53
C ASN A 38 -6.30 -0.40 -6.05
N ILE A 39 -5.00 -0.31 -5.76
CA ILE A 39 -4.50 -0.18 -4.38
C ILE A 39 -5.07 1.08 -3.72
N LEU A 40 -4.97 2.25 -4.38
CA LEU A 40 -5.49 3.51 -3.85
C LEU A 40 -7.01 3.51 -3.65
N LYS A 41 -7.76 2.95 -4.60
CA LYS A 41 -9.21 2.81 -4.46
C LYS A 41 -9.57 1.97 -3.25
N VAL A 42 -8.83 0.89 -3.00
CA VAL A 42 -9.13 0.04 -1.85
C VAL A 42 -8.76 0.72 -0.55
N PHE A 43 -7.63 1.40 -0.49
CA PHE A 43 -7.33 2.25 0.66
C PHE A 43 -8.46 3.25 0.93
N GLY A 44 -8.98 3.90 -0.12
CA GLY A 44 -10.13 4.77 -0.02
C GLY A 44 -11.38 4.06 0.52
N ILE A 45 -11.70 2.88 -0.02
CA ILE A 45 -12.84 2.07 0.45
C ILE A 45 -12.66 1.64 1.91
N LEU A 46 -11.47 1.15 2.30
CA LEU A 46 -11.18 0.76 3.67
C LEU A 46 -11.28 1.93 4.64
N ALA A 47 -10.76 3.10 4.25
CA ALA A 47 -10.89 4.32 5.05
C ALA A 47 -12.35 4.75 5.21
N VAL A 48 -13.15 4.67 4.14
CA VAL A 48 -14.59 4.94 4.20
C VAL A 48 -15.30 3.92 5.10
N MET A 49 -15.00 2.62 4.98
CA MET A 49 -15.56 1.59 5.85
C MET A 49 -15.18 1.82 7.32
N ALA A 50 -13.93 2.19 7.60
CA ALA A 50 -13.48 2.55 8.95
C ALA A 50 -14.20 3.79 9.48
N GLY A 51 -14.45 4.78 8.63
CA GLY A 51 -15.22 5.98 9.00
C GLY A 51 -16.70 5.67 9.26
N VAL A 52 -17.33 4.83 8.44
CA VAL A 52 -18.71 4.35 8.67
C VAL A 52 -18.80 3.56 9.96
N TYR A 53 -17.84 2.67 10.23
CA TYR A 53 -17.74 1.97 11.51
C TYR A 53 -17.64 2.94 12.70
N ALA A 54 -16.80 3.97 12.59
CA ALA A 54 -16.65 4.98 13.62
C ALA A 54 -17.93 5.81 13.86
N LEU A 55 -18.75 6.03 12.83
CA LEU A 55 -20.03 6.76 12.94
C LEU A 55 -21.18 5.87 13.44
N ALA A 56 -21.15 4.58 13.12
CA ALA A 56 -22.24 3.64 13.40
C ALA A 56 -21.70 2.29 13.92
N PRO A 57 -21.04 2.25 15.08
CA PRO A 57 -20.40 1.04 15.59
C PRO A 57 -21.43 -0.09 15.86
N SER A 58 -22.66 0.25 16.22
CA SER A 58 -23.74 -0.71 16.47
C SER A 58 -24.02 -1.66 15.30
N LEU A 59 -23.78 -1.24 14.06
CA LEU A 59 -23.96 -2.06 12.87
C LEU A 59 -22.95 -3.21 12.76
N PHE A 60 -21.81 -3.10 13.45
CA PHE A 60 -20.69 -4.03 13.33
C PHE A 60 -20.32 -4.69 14.66
N ASN A 61 -20.83 -4.18 15.78
CA ASN A 61 -20.43 -4.57 17.14
C ASN A 61 -20.55 -6.07 17.42
N ALA A 62 -21.61 -6.76 16.99
CA ALA A 62 -21.80 -8.18 17.38
C ALA A 62 -20.71 -9.11 16.79
N ALA A 63 -20.37 -8.94 15.51
CA ALA A 63 -19.34 -9.74 14.84
C ALA A 63 -17.92 -9.27 15.21
N PHE A 64 -17.73 -7.96 15.38
CA PHE A 64 -16.41 -7.40 15.68
C PHE A 64 -15.99 -7.65 17.13
N GLN A 65 -16.91 -7.47 18.09
CA GLN A 65 -16.63 -7.71 19.51
C GLN A 65 -16.36 -9.18 19.82
N SER A 66 -17.03 -10.11 19.14
CA SER A 66 -16.76 -11.54 19.33
C SER A 66 -15.37 -11.93 18.82
N LEU A 67 -14.94 -11.39 17.67
CA LEU A 67 -13.59 -11.62 17.16
C LEU A 67 -12.51 -10.92 18.00
N GLU A 68 -12.78 -9.67 18.43
CA GLU A 68 -11.88 -8.91 19.29
C GLU A 68 -11.75 -9.56 20.67
N ALA A 69 -12.82 -10.09 21.25
CA ALA A 69 -12.76 -10.80 22.53
C ALA A 69 -11.91 -12.09 22.44
N ALA A 70 -11.93 -12.76 21.28
CA ALA A 70 -11.20 -14.01 21.07
C ALA A 70 -9.69 -13.79 20.77
N LEU A 71 -9.36 -12.75 20.00
CA LEU A 71 -8.02 -12.58 19.42
C LEU A 71 -7.32 -11.27 19.86
N GLY A 72 -8.07 -10.35 20.47
CA GLY A 72 -7.68 -8.95 20.57
C GLY A 72 -7.66 -8.25 19.20
N LEU A 73 -7.62 -6.92 19.23
CA LEU A 73 -7.46 -6.10 18.02
C LEU A 73 -6.20 -6.47 17.20
N PRO A 74 -5.04 -6.79 17.81
CA PRO A 74 -3.87 -7.26 17.07
C PRO A 74 -4.09 -8.59 16.36
N GLY A 75 -4.68 -9.56 17.05
CA GLY A 75 -4.93 -10.88 16.49
C GLY A 75 -5.94 -10.80 15.36
N PHE A 76 -6.92 -9.89 15.43
CA PHE A 76 -7.81 -9.57 14.32
C PHE A 76 -7.04 -9.13 13.07
N PHE A 77 -6.19 -8.09 13.18
CA PHE A 77 -5.45 -7.57 12.03
C PHE A 77 -4.45 -8.59 11.48
N LEU A 78 -3.81 -9.37 12.34
CA LEU A 78 -2.92 -10.44 11.92
C LEU A 78 -3.69 -11.53 11.16
N LEU A 79 -4.87 -11.94 11.66
CA LEU A 79 -5.73 -12.90 10.98
C LEU A 79 -6.16 -12.40 9.60
N VAL A 80 -6.57 -11.13 9.50
CA VAL A 80 -6.94 -10.51 8.22
C VAL A 80 -5.73 -10.44 7.29
N ALA A 81 -4.54 -10.10 7.79
CA ALA A 81 -3.32 -10.09 7.01
C ALA A 81 -3.01 -11.49 6.44
N VAL A 82 -3.09 -12.54 7.25
CA VAL A 82 -2.84 -13.93 6.83
C VAL A 82 -3.92 -14.42 5.86
N ALA A 83 -5.20 -14.12 6.12
CA ALA A 83 -6.30 -14.47 5.22
C ALA A 83 -6.13 -13.80 3.85
N CYS A 84 -5.76 -12.52 3.82
CA CYS A 84 -5.46 -11.80 2.59
C CYS A 84 -4.23 -12.36 1.87
N PHE A 85 -3.19 -12.75 2.61
CA PHE A 85 -1.98 -13.35 2.02
C PHE A 85 -2.29 -14.68 1.34
N THR A 86 -2.97 -15.56 2.06
CA THR A 86 -3.30 -16.92 1.59
C THR A 86 -4.27 -16.87 0.41
N ALA A 87 -5.31 -16.05 0.48
CA ALA A 87 -6.21 -15.80 -0.64
C ALA A 87 -5.48 -15.13 -1.81
N GLY A 88 -4.58 -14.18 -1.55
CA GLY A 88 -3.73 -13.53 -2.55
C GLY A 88 -2.83 -14.52 -3.29
N LEU A 89 -2.24 -15.49 -2.60
CA LEU A 89 -1.53 -16.61 -3.22
C LEU A 89 -2.47 -17.51 -4.02
N ARG A 90 -3.58 -17.94 -3.43
CA ARG A 90 -4.52 -18.90 -4.03
C ARG A 90 -5.18 -18.38 -5.31
N PHE A 91 -5.53 -17.11 -5.33
CA PHE A 91 -6.19 -16.42 -6.45
C PHE A 91 -5.21 -15.59 -7.29
N GLN A 92 -3.92 -15.61 -6.97
CA GLN A 92 -2.87 -14.80 -7.62
C GLN A 92 -3.23 -13.31 -7.68
N SER A 93 -3.89 -12.83 -6.63
CA SER A 93 -4.37 -11.46 -6.54
C SER A 93 -3.32 -10.60 -5.86
N GLY A 94 -2.60 -9.80 -6.66
CA GLY A 94 -1.69 -8.79 -6.11
C GLY A 94 -2.39 -7.77 -5.22
N PHE A 95 -3.69 -7.57 -5.41
CA PHE A 95 -4.51 -6.71 -4.57
C PHE A 95 -4.63 -7.25 -3.14
N LEU A 96 -4.98 -8.54 -2.97
CA LEU A 96 -5.05 -9.17 -1.65
C LEU A 96 -3.66 -9.24 -0.98
N MET A 97 -2.61 -9.41 -1.79
CA MET A 97 -1.23 -9.33 -1.30
C MET A 97 -0.88 -7.94 -0.78
N ALA A 98 -1.28 -6.87 -1.48
CA ALA A 98 -1.11 -5.51 -1.01
C ALA A 98 -1.86 -5.30 0.32
N LEU A 99 -3.12 -5.73 0.42
CA LEU A 99 -3.88 -5.65 1.67
C LEU A 99 -3.20 -6.38 2.83
N SER A 100 -2.70 -7.59 2.58
CA SER A 100 -1.96 -8.35 3.58
C SER A 100 -0.75 -7.58 4.13
N ALA A 101 0.04 -7.00 3.22
CA ALA A 101 1.20 -6.19 3.59
C ALA A 101 0.83 -4.94 4.41
N LEU A 102 -0.37 -4.40 4.24
CA LEU A 102 -0.87 -3.22 4.98
C LEU A 102 -1.44 -3.57 6.35
N PHE A 103 -2.10 -4.73 6.47
CA PHE A 103 -2.63 -5.18 7.75
C PHE A 103 -1.54 -5.68 8.70
N LEU A 104 -0.38 -6.08 8.17
CA LEU A 104 0.76 -6.51 8.97
C LEU A 104 1.25 -5.39 9.93
N PRO A 105 1.54 -4.16 9.49
CA PRO A 105 1.82 -3.04 10.39
C PRO A 105 0.69 -2.73 11.37
N ALA A 106 -0.57 -2.79 10.91
CA ALA A 106 -1.73 -2.48 11.75
C ALA A 106 -1.86 -3.44 12.94
N ALA A 107 -1.55 -4.73 12.74
CA ALA A 107 -1.52 -5.70 13.82
C ALA A 107 -0.58 -5.26 14.94
N PHE A 108 0.63 -4.82 14.60
CA PHE A 108 1.64 -4.40 15.59
C PHE A 108 1.34 -3.05 16.24
N LEU A 109 0.83 -2.09 15.47
CA LEU A 109 0.42 -0.78 16.01
C LEU A 109 -0.68 -0.92 17.07
N THR A 110 -1.54 -1.94 16.96
CA THR A 110 -2.61 -2.18 17.93
C THR A 110 -2.18 -2.92 19.20
N ILE A 111 -1.01 -3.56 19.22
CA ILE A 111 -0.52 -4.34 20.38
C ILE A 111 -0.24 -3.42 21.58
N ASP A 112 0.10 -2.15 21.34
CA ASP A 112 0.48 -1.21 22.42
C ASP A 112 -0.37 0.08 22.52
N HIS A 113 -1.14 0.46 21.48
CA HIS A 113 -1.56 1.86 21.36
C HIS A 113 -2.83 2.30 22.09
N ALA A 114 -3.81 1.44 22.36
CA ALA A 114 -5.07 1.92 22.93
C ALA A 114 -4.98 2.27 24.43
N LYS A 115 -4.04 1.66 25.17
CA LYS A 115 -3.93 1.83 26.63
C LYS A 115 -2.57 2.32 27.11
N HIS A 116 -1.48 1.96 26.45
CA HIS A 116 -0.13 2.39 26.85
C HIS A 116 0.31 3.70 26.19
N THR A 117 -0.07 3.94 24.93
CA THR A 117 0.38 5.13 24.18
C THR A 117 -0.20 6.44 24.71
N ILE A 118 -1.41 6.49 25.28
CA ILE A 118 -1.89 7.70 25.95
C ILE A 118 -1.09 7.99 27.24
N LYS A 119 -0.55 6.95 27.90
CA LYS A 119 0.30 7.07 29.11
C LYS A 119 1.80 7.22 28.79
N MET A 120 2.25 6.77 27.61
CA MET A 120 3.64 6.81 27.15
C MET A 120 3.96 7.96 26.19
N ILE A 121 2.99 8.52 25.46
CA ILE A 121 3.17 9.72 24.63
C ILE A 121 3.59 10.91 25.49
N SER A 122 3.23 10.92 26.77
CA SER A 122 3.76 11.89 27.73
C SER A 122 5.14 11.53 28.30
N ALA A 123 5.71 10.35 28.04
CA ALA A 123 6.82 9.81 28.84
C ALA A 123 8.15 9.52 28.11
N SER A 124 8.22 9.12 26.82
CA SER A 124 9.55 9.09 26.15
C SER A 124 9.51 9.00 24.62
N ARG A 125 10.30 9.85 23.95
CA ARG A 125 10.61 9.76 22.51
C ARG A 125 11.16 8.38 22.11
N TRP A 126 11.80 7.68 23.04
CA TRP A 126 12.41 6.37 22.83
C TRP A 126 11.40 5.28 22.52
N ALA A 127 10.21 5.27 23.15
CA ALA A 127 9.20 4.28 22.87
C ALA A 127 8.67 4.37 21.42
N LEU A 128 8.48 5.58 20.92
CA LEU A 128 8.08 5.82 19.52
C LEU A 128 9.16 5.35 18.55
N LEU A 129 10.44 5.60 18.88
CA LEU A 129 11.57 5.21 18.05
C LEU A 129 11.75 3.69 18.02
N THR A 130 11.55 3.00 19.15
CA THR A 130 11.56 1.53 19.21
C THR A 130 10.43 0.93 18.35
N LEU A 131 9.20 1.42 18.48
CA LEU A 131 8.06 0.97 17.66
C LEU A 131 8.32 1.18 16.16
N GLN A 132 8.88 2.35 15.82
CA GLN A 132 9.22 2.69 14.45
C GLN A 132 10.25 1.70 13.88
N LEU A 133 11.30 1.38 14.65
CA LEU A 133 12.31 0.40 14.28
C LEU A 133 11.72 -1.00 14.14
N GLU A 134 10.87 -1.44 15.06
CA GLU A 134 10.19 -2.74 14.99
C GLU A 134 9.35 -2.86 13.72
N LEU A 135 8.59 -1.82 13.39
CA LEU A 135 7.76 -1.78 12.19
C LEU A 135 8.59 -1.80 10.92
N MET A 136 9.71 -1.05 10.90
CA MET A 136 10.68 -1.06 9.81
C MET A 136 11.30 -2.44 9.61
N VAL A 137 11.77 -3.08 10.70
CA VAL A 137 12.38 -4.41 10.66
C VAL A 137 11.36 -5.44 10.19
N LEU A 138 10.16 -5.47 10.76
CA LEU A 138 9.11 -6.39 10.39
C LEU A 138 8.75 -6.29 8.90
N CYS A 139 8.47 -5.07 8.43
CA CYS A 139 8.07 -4.83 7.05
C CYS A 139 9.24 -5.06 6.07
N GLY A 140 10.46 -4.74 6.47
CA GLY A 140 11.69 -5.03 5.72
C GLY A 140 11.97 -6.52 5.58
N VAL A 141 11.84 -7.29 6.67
CA VAL A 141 11.97 -8.75 6.67
C VAL A 141 10.87 -9.38 5.82
N ALA A 142 9.62 -8.96 5.99
CA ALA A 142 8.50 -9.44 5.18
C ALA A 142 8.74 -9.19 3.68
N SER A 143 9.27 -8.01 3.33
CA SER A 143 9.66 -7.67 1.95
C SER A 143 10.79 -8.56 1.43
N GLY A 144 11.88 -8.70 2.20
CA GLY A 144 13.03 -9.53 1.83
C GLY A 144 12.67 -11.01 1.65
N LEU A 145 11.85 -11.55 2.56
CA LEU A 145 11.33 -12.92 2.45
C LEU A 145 10.46 -13.08 1.21
N ALA A 146 9.53 -12.17 0.95
CA ALA A 146 8.68 -12.23 -0.24
C ALA A 146 9.49 -12.14 -1.54
N PHE A 147 10.56 -11.34 -1.58
CA PHE A 147 11.46 -11.26 -2.73
C PHE A 147 12.25 -12.56 -2.92
N ARG A 148 12.78 -13.15 -1.83
CA ARG A 148 13.44 -14.46 -1.88
C ARG A 148 12.48 -15.57 -2.32
N PHE A 149 11.26 -15.59 -1.80
CA PHE A 149 10.23 -16.55 -2.22
C PHE A 149 9.83 -16.35 -3.67
N ALA A 150 9.74 -15.11 -4.17
CA ALA A 150 9.46 -14.83 -5.57
C ALA A 150 10.57 -15.37 -6.50
N ALA A 151 11.83 -15.37 -6.04
CA ALA A 151 12.96 -15.93 -6.77
C ALA A 151 12.99 -17.47 -6.77
N LEU A 152 12.51 -18.12 -5.70
CA LEU A 152 12.55 -19.58 -5.54
C LEU A 152 11.32 -20.31 -6.11
N LYS A 153 10.15 -19.69 -6.11
CA LYS A 153 8.88 -20.36 -6.47
C LYS A 153 8.63 -20.35 -7.97
N GLU A 154 7.68 -21.19 -8.38
CA GLU A 154 7.10 -21.14 -9.73
C GLU A 154 6.69 -19.70 -10.10
N LYS A 155 7.03 -19.31 -11.33
CA LYS A 155 6.74 -18.00 -11.95
C LYS A 155 5.26 -17.56 -11.83
N ARG A 156 4.37 -18.50 -11.48
CA ARG A 156 2.96 -18.27 -11.15
C ARG A 156 2.74 -17.31 -9.97
N PHE A 157 3.61 -17.33 -8.94
CA PHE A 157 3.46 -16.53 -7.72
C PHE A 157 4.38 -15.30 -7.65
N GLU A 158 5.28 -15.17 -8.62
CA GLU A 158 6.29 -14.10 -8.70
C GLU A 158 5.64 -12.72 -8.60
N ARG A 159 4.62 -12.44 -9.43
CA ARG A 159 3.98 -11.12 -9.47
C ARG A 159 3.28 -10.76 -8.15
N PRO A 160 2.38 -11.59 -7.57
CA PRO A 160 1.77 -11.31 -6.27
C PRO A 160 2.79 -11.11 -5.14
N LEU A 161 3.86 -11.91 -5.10
CA LEU A 161 4.92 -11.79 -4.08
C LEU A 161 5.77 -10.52 -4.25
N ILE A 162 6.08 -10.12 -5.49
CA ILE A 162 6.75 -8.84 -5.76
C ILE A 162 5.89 -7.67 -5.30
N ILE A 163 4.56 -7.76 -5.49
CA ILE A 163 3.63 -6.72 -5.04
C ILE A 163 3.60 -6.66 -3.51
N PHE A 164 3.47 -7.81 -2.83
CA PHE A 164 3.59 -7.88 -1.38
C PHE A 164 4.90 -7.24 -0.92
N ALA A 165 6.03 -7.64 -1.50
CA ALA A 165 7.35 -7.15 -1.11
C ALA A 165 7.47 -5.63 -1.26
N ARG A 166 6.97 -5.08 -2.37
CA ARG A 166 6.99 -3.63 -2.62
C ARG A 166 6.10 -2.87 -1.64
N VAL A 167 4.89 -3.37 -1.36
CA VAL A 167 3.98 -2.71 -0.42
C VAL A 167 4.51 -2.79 1.01
N SER A 168 5.07 -3.93 1.43
CA SER A 168 5.76 -4.05 2.72
C SER A 168 6.95 -3.10 2.82
N LEU A 169 7.77 -2.99 1.77
CA LEU A 169 8.88 -2.02 1.76
C LEU A 169 8.38 -0.58 1.88
N ILE A 170 7.29 -0.23 1.18
CA ILE A 170 6.63 1.07 1.31
C ILE A 170 6.16 1.29 2.76
N CYS A 171 5.61 0.27 3.42
CA CYS A 171 5.21 0.37 4.83
C CYS A 171 6.41 0.57 5.75
N ALA A 172 7.55 -0.10 5.47
CA ALA A 172 8.79 0.12 6.23
C ALA A 172 9.28 1.57 6.07
N LEU A 173 9.26 2.11 4.85
CA LEU A 173 9.64 3.50 4.59
C LEU A 173 8.65 4.49 5.23
N ALA A 174 7.35 4.19 5.18
CA ALA A 174 6.32 4.99 5.81
C ALA A 174 6.50 5.03 7.33
N ALA A 175 6.81 3.87 7.94
CA ALA A 175 7.20 3.78 9.33
C ALA A 175 8.42 4.67 9.60
N ALA A 176 9.48 4.57 8.80
CA ALA A 176 10.68 5.40 8.91
C ALA A 176 10.41 6.92 8.79
N SER A 177 9.33 7.31 8.11
CA SER A 177 8.91 8.70 7.95
C SER A 177 7.95 9.21 9.01
N LEU A 178 7.59 8.38 10.00
CA LEU A 178 6.75 8.85 11.11
C LEU A 178 7.45 10.01 11.83
N PRO A 179 6.71 11.10 12.11
CA PRO A 179 7.29 12.35 12.58
C PRO A 179 7.98 12.16 13.94
N LEU A 180 9.30 12.33 13.95
CA LEU A 180 10.10 12.46 15.17
C LEU A 180 10.17 13.92 15.65
N SER A 181 9.65 14.87 14.85
CA SER A 181 9.77 16.32 15.07
C SER A 181 8.44 17.07 14.87
N ASP A 182 8.49 18.39 14.73
CA ASP A 182 7.31 19.24 14.51
C ASP A 182 6.54 18.79 13.27
N ALA A 183 5.23 18.61 13.45
CA ALA A 183 4.31 18.08 12.43
C ALA A 183 4.41 18.81 11.08
N LEU A 184 4.76 20.09 11.10
CA LEU A 184 4.84 20.94 9.94
C LEU A 184 6.12 20.66 9.13
N VAL A 185 7.26 20.44 9.78
CA VAL A 185 8.54 20.14 9.13
C VAL A 185 8.48 18.77 8.47
N ASP A 186 7.99 17.77 9.20
CA ASP A 186 7.86 16.40 8.70
C ASP A 186 6.83 16.33 7.55
N GLY A 187 5.78 17.15 7.61
CA GLY A 187 4.77 17.26 6.55
C GLY A 187 5.35 17.86 5.27
N LEU A 188 6.06 18.97 5.39
CA LEU A 188 6.69 19.63 4.25
C LEU A 188 7.77 18.75 3.61
N LEU A 189 8.57 18.05 4.42
CA LEU A 189 9.63 17.17 3.93
C LEU A 189 9.04 15.94 3.24
N GLY A 190 8.00 15.32 3.81
CA GLY A 190 7.28 14.21 3.18
C GLY A 190 6.64 14.60 1.84
N VAL A 191 5.97 15.76 1.79
CA VAL A 191 5.41 16.30 0.55
C VAL A 191 6.52 16.62 -0.47
N GLY A 192 7.61 17.24 -0.04
CA GLY A 192 8.76 17.56 -0.89
C GLY A 192 9.38 16.32 -1.52
N ILE A 193 9.57 15.24 -0.76
CA ILE A 193 10.09 13.97 -1.27
C ILE A 193 9.11 13.36 -2.30
N VAL A 194 7.82 13.32 -1.99
CA VAL A 194 6.82 12.75 -2.89
C VAL A 194 6.73 13.53 -4.20
N LEU A 195 6.68 14.86 -4.13
CA LEU A 195 6.62 15.71 -5.31
C LEU A 195 7.92 15.64 -6.12
N GLY A 196 9.08 15.62 -5.45
CA GLY A 196 10.38 15.51 -6.10
C GLY A 196 10.56 14.17 -6.82
N VAL A 197 10.33 13.06 -6.13
CA VAL A 197 10.44 11.70 -6.69
C VAL A 197 9.37 11.48 -7.76
N GLY A 198 8.12 11.91 -7.52
CA GLY A 198 7.02 11.80 -8.48
C GLY A 198 7.25 12.63 -9.74
N GLY A 199 7.72 13.87 -9.59
CA GLY A 199 8.07 14.75 -10.71
C GLY A 199 9.26 14.23 -11.52
N TRP A 200 10.30 13.75 -10.85
CA TRP A 200 11.44 13.09 -11.52
C TRP A 200 11.01 11.83 -12.27
N GLY A 201 10.19 10.98 -11.65
CA GLY A 201 9.63 9.79 -12.29
C GLY A 201 8.80 10.15 -13.52
N ALA A 202 7.99 11.21 -13.44
CA ALA A 202 7.19 11.70 -14.56
C ALA A 202 8.07 12.20 -15.71
N TRP A 203 9.14 12.96 -15.39
CA TRP A 203 10.11 13.44 -16.37
C TRP A 203 10.87 12.30 -17.07
N LYS A 204 11.23 11.24 -16.33
CA LYS A 204 11.85 10.03 -16.89
C LYS A 204 10.89 9.10 -17.62
N GLY A 205 9.57 9.37 -17.57
CA GLY A 205 8.55 8.47 -18.08
C GLY A 205 8.45 7.16 -17.28
N ASP A 206 9.01 7.09 -16.08
CA ASP A 206 8.97 5.91 -15.22
C ASP A 206 7.65 5.86 -14.45
N ARG A 207 6.71 5.11 -15.01
CA ARG A 207 5.37 4.90 -14.43
C ARG A 207 5.42 4.23 -13.07
N PHE A 208 6.42 3.40 -12.79
CA PHE A 208 6.53 2.73 -11.50
C PHE A 208 6.85 3.74 -10.41
N VAL A 209 7.81 4.63 -10.67
CA VAL A 209 8.20 5.69 -9.73
C VAL A 209 7.04 6.65 -9.49
N VAL A 210 6.34 7.12 -10.54
CA VAL A 210 5.19 8.02 -10.41
C VAL A 210 4.08 7.39 -9.57
N ASN A 211 3.72 6.14 -9.87
CA ASN A 211 2.66 5.46 -9.15
C ASN A 211 3.04 5.19 -7.68
N THR A 212 4.31 4.89 -7.42
CA THR A 212 4.82 4.70 -6.06
C THR A 212 4.78 6.00 -5.28
N ALA A 213 5.28 7.09 -5.86
CA ALA A 213 5.25 8.42 -5.27
C ALA A 213 3.81 8.87 -4.98
N ALA A 214 2.89 8.70 -5.94
CA ALA A 214 1.48 9.03 -5.74
C ALA A 214 0.82 8.20 -4.62
N SER A 215 1.16 6.91 -4.53
CA SER A 215 0.66 6.04 -3.47
C SER A 215 1.19 6.48 -2.10
N PHE A 216 2.50 6.78 -2.01
CA PHE A 216 3.11 7.28 -0.79
C PHE A 216 2.54 8.65 -0.39
N GLY A 217 2.34 9.54 -1.35
CA GLY A 217 1.71 10.85 -1.15
C GLY A 217 0.30 10.74 -0.60
N ALA A 218 -0.51 9.81 -1.11
CA ALA A 218 -1.85 9.58 -0.59
C ALA A 218 -1.84 9.05 0.85
N ILE A 219 -0.89 8.15 1.17
CA ILE A 219 -0.71 7.62 2.52
C ILE A 219 -0.27 8.74 3.48
N LEU A 220 0.73 9.54 3.11
CA LEU A 220 1.17 10.69 3.90
C LEU A 220 0.03 11.69 4.12
N PHE A 221 -0.69 12.06 3.04
CA PHE A 221 -1.85 12.91 3.14
C PHE A 221 -2.86 12.36 4.14
N PHE A 222 -3.17 11.06 4.06
CA PHE A 222 -4.10 10.41 4.97
C PHE A 222 -3.68 10.59 6.44
N PHE A 223 -2.42 10.33 6.77
CA PHE A 223 -1.92 10.51 8.14
C PHE A 223 -1.92 11.97 8.59
N TYR A 224 -1.47 12.90 7.76
CA TYR A 224 -1.47 14.33 8.11
C TYR A 224 -2.88 14.89 8.24
N TYR A 225 -3.79 14.49 7.34
CA TYR A 225 -5.19 14.88 7.40
C TYR A 225 -5.84 14.44 8.70
N LEU A 226 -5.66 13.18 9.10
CA LEU A 226 -6.19 12.69 10.39
C LEU A 226 -5.51 13.33 11.60
N LYS A 227 -4.23 13.71 11.49
CA LYS A 227 -3.54 14.44 12.56
C LYS A 227 -4.13 15.84 12.77
N ILE A 228 -4.49 16.54 11.69
CA ILE A 228 -5.04 17.90 11.74
C ILE A 228 -6.53 17.88 12.13
N PHE A 229 -7.32 17.01 11.51
CA PHE A 229 -8.78 16.97 11.67
C PHE A 229 -9.26 15.93 12.70
N GLY A 230 -8.34 15.24 13.36
CA GLY A 230 -8.63 14.16 14.29
C GLY A 230 -9.08 12.86 13.62
N TYR A 231 -9.18 11.80 14.43
CA TYR A 231 -9.58 10.45 14.01
C TYR A 231 -11.10 10.24 13.98
N GLY A 232 -11.88 11.31 13.81
CA GLY A 232 -13.33 11.24 13.74
C GLY A 232 -13.82 10.54 12.47
N GLY A 233 -15.01 9.94 12.52
CA GLY A 233 -15.58 9.21 11.37
C GLY A 233 -15.72 10.06 10.10
N VAL A 234 -16.07 11.35 10.24
CA VAL A 234 -16.11 12.30 9.11
C VAL A 234 -14.73 12.50 8.50
N SER A 235 -13.69 12.64 9.33
CA SER A 235 -12.31 12.82 8.89
C SER A 235 -11.80 11.58 8.15
N LEU A 236 -12.12 10.38 8.63
CA LEU A 236 -11.80 9.12 7.95
C LEU A 236 -12.48 9.00 6.58
N ILE A 237 -13.76 9.38 6.47
CA ILE A 237 -14.48 9.39 5.19
C ILE A 237 -13.83 10.39 4.23
N GLY A 238 -13.55 11.61 4.69
CA GLY A 238 -12.91 12.64 3.86
C GLY A 238 -11.54 12.20 3.33
N ALA A 239 -10.70 11.62 4.19
CA ALA A 239 -9.40 11.09 3.81
C ALA A 239 -9.52 9.91 2.82
N GLY A 240 -10.53 9.04 3.02
CA GLY A 240 -10.82 7.93 2.11
C GLY A 240 -11.29 8.39 0.72
N MET A 241 -12.17 9.40 0.67
CA MET A 241 -12.62 10.00 -0.59
C MET A 241 -11.46 10.62 -1.36
N PHE A 242 -10.52 11.28 -0.68
CA PHE A 242 -9.30 11.79 -1.30
C PHE A 242 -8.45 10.68 -1.92
N GLY A 243 -8.21 9.58 -1.18
CA GLY A 243 -7.49 8.42 -1.70
C GLY A 243 -8.15 7.83 -2.95
N PHE A 244 -9.48 7.72 -2.94
CA PHE A 244 -10.25 7.28 -4.10
C PHE A 244 -10.12 8.23 -5.29
N ALA A 245 -10.23 9.55 -5.07
CA ALA A 245 -10.07 10.57 -6.09
C ALA A 245 -8.66 10.53 -6.72
N MET A 246 -7.62 10.35 -5.91
CA MET A 246 -6.24 10.17 -6.39
C MET A 246 -6.09 8.92 -7.25
N GLY A 247 -6.67 7.79 -6.82
CA GLY A 247 -6.71 6.56 -7.62
C GLY A 247 -7.42 6.76 -8.97
N TRP A 248 -8.48 7.57 -9.00
CA TRP A 248 -9.18 7.94 -10.24
C TRP A 248 -8.35 8.88 -11.13
N LEU A 249 -7.67 9.87 -10.56
CA LEU A 249 -6.80 10.78 -11.30
C LEU A 249 -5.64 10.04 -11.98
N LEU A 250 -5.01 9.07 -11.32
CA LEU A 250 -3.97 8.24 -11.94
C LEU A 250 -4.50 7.44 -13.14
N LEU A 251 -5.74 6.95 -13.07
CA LEU A 251 -6.38 6.29 -14.21
C LEU A 251 -6.64 7.25 -15.37
N ARG A 252 -6.96 8.51 -15.08
CA ARG A 252 -7.18 9.55 -16.10
C ARG A 252 -5.87 10.01 -16.73
N TYR A 253 -4.85 10.28 -15.92
CA TYR A 253 -3.51 10.64 -16.38
C TYR A 253 -2.99 9.63 -17.40
N ARG A 254 -3.21 8.35 -17.13
CA ARG A 254 -2.87 7.28 -18.07
C ARG A 254 -3.60 7.41 -19.42
N ARG A 255 -4.91 7.64 -19.45
CA ARG A 255 -5.68 7.69 -20.70
C ARG A 255 -5.12 8.75 -21.65
N ASN A 256 -4.67 9.88 -21.11
CA ASN A 256 -4.12 10.99 -21.88
C ASN A 256 -2.72 10.72 -22.45
N GLN A 257 -1.98 9.74 -21.92
CA GLN A 257 -0.68 9.34 -22.48
C GLN A 257 -0.78 8.24 -23.55
N SER A 258 -1.96 7.64 -23.72
CA SER A 258 -2.19 6.61 -24.75
C SER A 258 -2.82 7.14 -26.03
N SER A 259 -3.16 8.43 -26.07
CA SER A 259 -3.63 9.19 -27.22
C SER A 259 -2.49 9.99 -27.82
#